data_AF-A0A1F4K547-F1
#
_entry.id   AF-A0A1F4K547-F1
#
_cell.length_a   1.000
_cell.length_b   1.000
_cell.length_c   1.000
_cell.angle_alpha   90.00
_cell.angle_beta   90.00
_cell.angle_gamma   90.00
#
_symmetry.space_group_name_H-M   'P 1'
#
loop_
_entity.id
_entity.type
_entity.pdbx_description
1 polymer ?
#
loop_
_entity_poly.entity_id
_entity_poly.type
_entity_poly.pdbx_seq_one_letter_code
_entity_poly.pdbx_strand_id
1 'polypeptide(L)'
;MARLPRLTLPGYPHHIIQRGNNRQAIFASSADYQTLLDLLTENAKKFDVAIHAYVLMGNHFHLLATPHTQDGLPQMMQAVGRRYVRYFNDTQKRSGTLWEGRYKSTLIQTERYLLTCMAYIDLNPVRAGLVTQARDYPWSSHGHYAGQRTDKLITPHALVWELGNTPFAREAAYAALVQTGIKPVQQAALTDSALSGWALGEPDFVADLQKRTPRRVTKNVAGRPVSAHKS
;
A
#
# COMPACT_ATOMS: atom_id res chain seq x y z
N MET A 1 24.24 10.94 4.53
CA MET A 1 23.11 11.87 4.77
C MET A 1 22.02 11.11 5.52
N ALA A 2 21.48 11.67 6.61
CA ALA A 2 20.42 11.01 7.38
C ALA A 2 19.19 10.78 6.49
N ARG A 3 18.71 9.53 6.42
CA ARG A 3 17.54 9.19 5.61
C ARG A 3 16.29 9.74 6.29
N LEU A 4 15.47 10.47 5.54
CA LEU A 4 14.27 11.11 6.08
C LEU A 4 13.33 10.09 6.78
N PRO A 5 12.66 10.52 7.87
CA PRO A 5 11.57 9.75 8.49
C PRO A 5 10.48 9.41 7.46
N ARG A 6 9.71 8.34 7.71
CA ARG A 6 8.56 8.04 6.84
C ARG A 6 7.46 9.07 7.07
N LEU A 7 6.81 9.50 6.00
CA LEU A 7 5.59 10.29 6.12
C LEU A 7 4.49 9.34 6.62
N THR A 8 4.09 9.53 7.87
CA THR A 8 2.95 8.86 8.49
C THR A 8 2.11 9.93 9.15
N LEU A 9 0.85 10.07 8.74
CA LEU A 9 -0.07 11.02 9.33
C LEU A 9 -1.39 10.30 9.68
N PRO A 10 -1.87 10.40 10.93
CA PRO A 10 -3.14 9.81 11.31
C PRO A 10 -4.31 10.28 10.45
N GLY A 11 -5.27 9.39 10.19
CA GLY A 11 -6.50 9.71 9.46
C GLY A 11 -6.35 9.85 7.94
N TYR A 12 -5.14 9.70 7.40
CA TYR A 12 -4.92 9.66 5.96
C TYR A 12 -4.54 8.27 5.46
N PRO A 13 -5.05 7.84 4.29
CA PRO A 13 -4.66 6.58 3.68
C PRO A 13 -3.22 6.63 3.15
N HIS A 14 -2.49 5.56 3.41
CA HIS A 14 -1.12 5.34 2.97
C HIS A 14 -1.06 4.13 2.04
N HIS A 15 -0.55 4.34 0.83
CA HIS A 15 -0.15 3.27 -0.07
C HIS A 15 1.24 2.77 0.33
N ILE A 16 1.30 1.53 0.76
CA ILE A 16 2.50 0.90 1.32
C ILE A 16 2.99 -0.17 0.36
N ILE A 17 4.31 -0.26 0.19
CA ILE A 17 4.96 -1.35 -0.53
C ILE A 17 6.07 -1.92 0.33
N GLN A 18 6.09 -3.24 0.47
CA GLN A 18 7.24 -3.96 1.01
C GLN A 18 7.68 -5.06 0.04
N ARG A 19 8.98 -5.11 -0.23
CA ARG A 19 9.57 -5.95 -1.29
C ARG A 19 10.71 -6.80 -0.77
N GLY A 20 10.79 -8.02 -1.32
CA GLY A 20 11.87 -8.97 -1.07
C GLY A 20 13.23 -8.43 -1.54
N ASN A 21 14.27 -8.76 -0.79
CA ASN A 21 15.64 -8.42 -1.13
C ASN A 21 16.00 -8.99 -2.51
N ASN A 22 16.67 -8.20 -3.35
CA ASN A 22 16.96 -8.57 -4.74
C ASN A 22 15.73 -9.06 -5.54
N ARG A 23 14.53 -8.58 -5.20
CA ARG A 23 13.25 -9.02 -5.81
C ARG A 23 12.99 -10.53 -5.69
N GLN A 24 13.64 -11.20 -4.74
CA GLN A 24 13.44 -12.62 -4.47
C GLN A 24 12.01 -12.90 -4.00
N ALA A 25 11.56 -14.14 -4.18
CA ALA A 25 10.28 -14.59 -3.66
C ALA A 25 10.21 -14.39 -2.13
N ILE A 26 9.06 -13.91 -1.66
CA ILE A 26 8.77 -13.73 -0.24
C ILE A 26 7.70 -14.71 0.25
N PHE A 27 7.19 -15.54 -0.66
CA PHE A 27 6.27 -16.65 -0.41
C PHE A 27 6.77 -17.85 -1.22
N ALA A 28 6.92 -19.01 -0.57
CA ALA A 28 7.24 -20.28 -1.21
C ALA A 28 6.02 -21.22 -1.27
N SER A 29 5.02 -20.99 -0.42
CA SER A 29 3.79 -21.77 -0.31
C SER A 29 2.58 -20.91 0.04
N SER A 30 1.37 -21.44 -0.14
CA SER A 30 0.13 -20.80 0.33
C SER A 30 0.10 -20.55 1.85
N ALA A 31 0.79 -21.38 2.64
CA ALA A 31 0.91 -21.19 4.08
C ALA A 31 1.66 -19.90 4.44
N ASP A 32 2.59 -19.47 3.59
CA ASP A 32 3.34 -18.22 3.80
C ASP A 32 2.45 -17.00 3.59
N TYR A 33 1.61 -17.03 2.55
CA TYR A 33 0.60 -16.00 2.32
C TYR A 33 -0.36 -15.90 3.51
N GLN A 34 -0.89 -17.04 3.96
CA GLN A 34 -1.81 -17.08 5.09
C GLN A 34 -1.16 -16.55 6.37
N THR A 35 0.07 -16.96 6.65
CA THR A 35 0.84 -16.47 7.81
C THR A 35 1.01 -14.96 7.78
N LEU A 36 1.32 -14.38 6.61
CA LEU A 36 1.43 -12.92 6.50
C LEU A 36 0.08 -12.22 6.73
N LEU A 37 -1.02 -12.75 6.19
CA LEU A 37 -2.36 -12.19 6.41
C LEU A 37 -2.78 -12.24 7.89
N ASP A 38 -2.47 -13.33 8.59
CA ASP A 38 -2.77 -13.44 10.02
C ASP A 38 -1.91 -12.47 10.85
N LEU A 39 -0.63 -12.31 10.51
CA LEU A 39 0.23 -11.29 11.14
C LEU A 39 -0.28 -9.88 10.87
N LEU A 40 -0.72 -9.57 9.64
CA LEU A 40 -1.31 -8.28 9.31
C LEU A 40 -2.59 -8.06 10.11
N THR A 41 -3.47 -9.05 10.22
CA THR A 41 -4.74 -8.96 10.98
C THR A 41 -4.47 -8.67 12.45
N GLU A 42 -3.59 -9.43 13.08
CA GLU A 42 -3.24 -9.28 14.49
C GLU A 42 -2.64 -7.90 14.77
N ASN A 43 -1.68 -7.47 13.94
CA ASN A 43 -0.93 -6.24 14.19
C ASN A 43 -1.69 -4.99 13.76
N ALA A 44 -2.55 -5.06 12.74
CA ALA A 44 -3.45 -3.96 12.37
C ALA A 44 -4.37 -3.60 13.55
N LYS A 45 -4.97 -4.62 14.19
CA LYS A 45 -5.78 -4.43 15.40
C LYS A 45 -4.94 -3.91 16.57
N LYS A 46 -3.76 -4.48 16.80
CA LYS A 46 -2.89 -4.12 17.93
C LYS A 46 -2.42 -2.67 17.89
N PHE A 47 -2.13 -2.15 16.69
CA PHE A 47 -1.55 -0.82 16.50
C PHE A 47 -2.53 0.21 15.92
N ASP A 48 -3.83 -0.14 15.94
CA ASP A 48 -4.92 0.73 15.51
C ASP A 48 -4.73 1.29 14.08
N VAL A 49 -4.62 0.37 13.13
CA VAL A 49 -4.45 0.65 11.70
C VAL A 49 -5.57 -0.03 10.92
N ALA A 50 -6.38 0.76 10.22
CA ALA A 50 -7.39 0.24 9.30
C ALA A 50 -6.73 -0.16 7.98
N ILE A 51 -6.86 -1.41 7.55
CA ILE A 51 -6.41 -1.85 6.22
C ILE A 51 -7.59 -1.86 5.27
N HIS A 52 -7.54 -1.02 4.24
CA HIS A 52 -8.61 -0.87 3.26
C HIS A 52 -8.44 -1.78 2.06
N ALA A 53 -7.22 -2.03 1.60
CA ALA A 53 -6.95 -2.94 0.48
C ALA A 53 -5.57 -3.57 0.60
N TYR A 54 -5.38 -4.73 -0.03
CA TYR A 54 -4.09 -5.37 -0.12
C TYR A 54 -3.96 -6.22 -1.38
N VAL A 55 -2.71 -6.48 -1.77
CA VAL A 55 -2.35 -7.59 -2.67
C VAL A 55 -1.00 -8.15 -2.24
N LEU A 56 -0.92 -9.47 -2.10
CA LEU A 56 0.31 -10.18 -1.83
C LEU A 56 0.84 -10.76 -3.14
N MET A 57 1.94 -10.24 -3.66
CA MET A 57 2.59 -10.70 -4.90
C MET A 57 3.78 -11.62 -4.55
N GLY A 58 4.25 -12.42 -5.50
CA GLY A 58 5.32 -13.40 -5.22
C GLY A 58 6.59 -12.83 -4.57
N ASN A 59 6.97 -11.59 -4.86
CA ASN A 59 8.17 -10.93 -4.32
C ASN A 59 7.94 -9.60 -3.61
N HIS A 60 6.70 -9.15 -3.46
CA HIS A 60 6.34 -7.92 -2.76
C HIS A 60 4.87 -7.93 -2.36
N PHE A 61 4.45 -7.00 -1.52
CA PHE A 61 3.03 -6.77 -1.29
C PHE A 61 2.70 -5.28 -1.25
N HIS A 62 1.45 -4.95 -1.57
CA HIS A 62 0.91 -3.63 -1.37
C HIS A 62 -0.16 -3.64 -0.27
N LEU A 63 -0.23 -2.56 0.50
CA LEU A 63 -1.35 -2.26 1.38
C LEU A 63 -1.85 -0.85 1.09
N LEU A 64 -3.15 -0.63 1.26
CA LEU A 64 -3.73 0.69 1.46
C LEU A 64 -4.25 0.73 2.89
N ALA A 65 -3.66 1.56 3.75
CA ALA A 65 -3.97 1.55 5.17
C ALA A 65 -4.02 2.96 5.77
N THR A 66 -4.95 3.19 6.70
CA THR A 66 -5.09 4.44 7.44
C THR A 66 -4.75 4.18 8.91
N PRO A 67 -3.64 4.74 9.43
CA PRO A 67 -3.36 4.67 10.85
C PRO A 67 -4.21 5.67 11.63
N HIS A 68 -4.67 5.31 12.82
CA HIS A 68 -5.33 6.25 13.75
C HIS A 68 -4.32 6.99 14.65
N THR A 69 -3.08 6.51 14.73
CA THR A 69 -2.00 7.13 15.51
C THR A 69 -0.74 7.32 14.66
N GLN A 70 0.13 8.25 15.06
CA GLN A 70 1.32 8.59 14.26
C GLN A 70 2.31 7.42 14.17
N ASP A 71 2.37 6.60 15.21
CA ASP A 71 3.30 5.47 15.30
C ASP A 71 2.68 4.13 14.91
N GLY A 72 1.34 4.04 14.79
CA GLY A 72 0.62 2.79 14.55
C GLY A 72 1.09 2.04 13.31
N LEU A 73 1.15 2.72 12.16
CA LEU A 73 1.63 2.11 10.91
C LEU A 73 3.11 1.68 10.98
N PRO A 74 4.06 2.54 11.43
CA PRO A 74 5.44 2.12 11.69
C PRO A 74 5.58 0.90 12.59
N GLN A 75 4.87 0.87 13.72
CA GLN A 75 4.93 -0.22 14.69
C GLN A 75 4.33 -1.50 14.13
N MET A 76 3.18 -1.42 13.45
CA MET A 76 2.55 -2.55 12.75
C MET A 76 3.51 -3.19 11.76
N MET A 77 4.07 -2.40 10.84
CA MET A 77 4.96 -2.92 9.80
C MET A 77 6.27 -3.48 10.38
N GLN A 78 6.77 -2.91 11.48
CA GLN A 78 7.93 -3.45 12.18
C GLN A 78 7.63 -4.81 12.83
N ALA A 79 6.48 -4.93 13.51
CA ALA A 79 6.09 -6.17 14.18
C ALA A 79 5.84 -7.31 13.17
N VAL A 80 5.08 -7.02 12.10
CA VAL A 80 4.84 -7.95 10.99
C VAL A 80 6.17 -8.37 10.35
N GLY A 81 7.02 -7.39 10.02
CA GLY A 81 8.31 -7.65 9.38
C GLY A 81 9.23 -8.54 10.21
N ARG A 82 9.31 -8.31 11.53
CA ARG A 82 10.15 -9.13 12.43
C ARG A 82 9.65 -10.56 12.55
N ARG A 83 8.35 -10.75 12.75
CA ARG A 83 7.75 -12.09 12.93
C ARG A 83 7.77 -12.90 11.64
N TYR A 84 7.42 -12.27 10.52
CA TYR A 84 7.36 -12.95 9.22
C TYR A 84 8.75 -13.36 8.73
N VAL A 85 9.77 -12.51 8.88
CA VAL A 85 11.16 -12.87 8.49
C VAL A 85 11.63 -14.09 9.27
N ARG A 86 11.37 -14.15 10.57
CA ARG A 86 11.73 -15.30 11.40
C ARG A 86 11.01 -16.57 10.90
N TYR A 87 9.69 -16.52 10.78
CA TYR A 87 8.89 -17.63 10.25
C TYR A 87 9.39 -18.12 8.88
N PHE A 88 9.62 -17.20 7.94
CA PHE A 88 10.06 -17.55 6.59
C PHE A 88 11.48 -18.13 6.58
N ASN A 89 12.39 -17.59 7.40
CA ASN A 89 13.73 -18.12 7.54
C ASN A 89 13.74 -19.54 8.11
N ASP A 90 12.95 -19.77 9.16
CA ASP A 90 12.85 -21.07 9.83
C ASP A 90 12.25 -22.14 8.88
N THR A 91 11.16 -21.80 8.18
CA THR A 91 10.48 -22.73 7.24
C THR A 91 11.29 -23.02 5.98
N GLN A 92 12.00 -22.03 5.44
CA GLN A 92 12.84 -22.18 4.25
C GLN A 92 14.28 -22.58 4.55
N LYS A 93 14.62 -22.87 5.82
CA LYS A 93 15.97 -23.23 6.28
C LYS A 93 17.05 -22.24 5.81
N ARG A 94 16.73 -20.95 5.84
CA ARG A 94 17.61 -19.85 5.39
C ARG A 94 17.90 -18.90 6.55
N SER A 95 18.87 -18.01 6.36
CA SER A 95 19.21 -16.95 7.31
C SER A 95 19.31 -15.59 6.62
N GLY A 96 19.48 -14.52 7.40
CA GLY A 96 19.64 -13.16 6.88
C GLY A 96 18.31 -12.42 6.63
N THR A 97 18.38 -11.33 5.86
CA THR A 97 17.25 -10.44 5.61
C THR A 97 16.32 -11.00 4.53
N LEU A 98 15.01 -10.81 4.69
CA LEU A 98 14.03 -11.09 3.63
C LEU A 98 13.78 -9.87 2.77
N TRP A 99 13.75 -8.68 3.38
CA TRP A 99 13.33 -7.44 2.76
C TRP A 99 14.51 -6.68 2.16
N GLU A 100 14.30 -6.01 1.03
CA GLU A 100 15.26 -5.09 0.40
C GLU A 100 15.57 -3.88 1.31
N GLY A 101 14.65 -3.60 2.24
CA GLY A 101 14.87 -2.66 3.32
C GLY A 101 13.58 -2.28 4.00
N ARG A 102 13.51 -1.00 4.38
CA ARG A 102 12.32 -0.36 4.93
C ARG A 102 11.19 -0.35 3.91
N TYR A 103 9.98 -0.68 4.35
CA TYR A 103 8.77 -0.45 3.55
C TYR A 103 8.69 1.00 3.07
N LYS A 104 8.16 1.17 1.85
CA LYS A 104 7.81 2.46 1.27
C LYS A 104 6.38 2.81 1.65
N SER A 105 6.11 4.09 1.85
CA SER A 105 4.81 4.60 2.25
C SER A 105 4.57 5.93 1.56
N THR A 106 3.41 6.06 0.93
CA THR A 106 2.96 7.25 0.25
C THR A 106 1.59 7.61 0.78
N LEU A 107 1.48 8.80 1.39
CA LEU A 107 0.19 9.37 1.77
C LEU A 107 -0.53 9.84 0.51
N ILE A 108 -1.79 9.44 0.34
CA ILE A 108 -2.61 9.83 -0.81
C ILE A 108 -3.77 10.75 -0.39
N GLN A 109 -4.16 11.68 -1.27
CA GLN A 109 -5.39 12.46 -1.10
C GLN A 109 -6.60 11.53 -1.22
N THR A 110 -7.34 11.39 -0.13
CA THR A 110 -8.35 10.36 0.09
C THR A 110 -9.42 10.35 -1.00
N GLU A 111 -10.11 11.47 -1.19
CA GLU A 111 -11.26 11.62 -2.09
C GLU A 111 -10.87 11.40 -3.55
N ARG A 112 -9.62 11.72 -3.90
CA ARG A 112 -9.12 11.63 -5.27
C ARG A 112 -8.56 10.26 -5.62
N TYR A 113 -7.83 9.65 -4.68
CA TYR A 113 -6.98 8.50 -4.98
C TYR A 113 -7.36 7.23 -4.23
N LEU A 114 -8.21 7.23 -3.20
CA LEU A 114 -8.48 6.01 -2.44
C LEU A 114 -9.03 4.88 -3.32
N LEU A 115 -10.19 5.06 -3.95
CA LEU A 115 -10.80 4.02 -4.80
C LEU A 115 -9.91 3.67 -6.01
N THR A 116 -9.26 4.68 -6.59
CA THR A 116 -8.31 4.48 -7.69
C THR A 116 -7.10 3.64 -7.24
N CYS A 117 -6.59 3.85 -6.03
CA CYS A 117 -5.48 3.10 -5.44
C CYS A 117 -5.90 1.67 -5.09
N MET A 118 -7.12 1.47 -4.60
CA MET A 118 -7.69 0.13 -4.38
C MET A 118 -7.74 -0.66 -5.70
N ALA A 119 -8.31 -0.07 -6.76
CA ALA A 119 -8.32 -0.70 -8.09
C ALA A 119 -6.90 -0.92 -8.65
N TYR A 120 -5.99 0.03 -8.46
CA TYR A 120 -4.57 -0.15 -8.79
C TYR A 120 -3.99 -1.38 -8.09
N ILE A 121 -4.22 -1.52 -6.78
CA ILE A 121 -3.73 -2.64 -5.97
C ILE A 121 -4.26 -3.96 -6.52
N ASP A 122 -5.58 -4.08 -6.67
CA ASP A 122 -6.25 -5.31 -7.11
C ASP A 122 -5.90 -5.72 -8.55
N LEU A 123 -5.50 -4.75 -9.40
CA LEU A 123 -5.05 -5.01 -10.77
C LEU A 123 -3.56 -5.39 -10.88
N ASN A 124 -2.78 -5.42 -9.79
CA ASN A 124 -1.38 -5.86 -9.86
C ASN A 124 -1.21 -7.28 -10.43
N PRO A 125 -1.99 -8.30 -9.99
CA PRO A 125 -1.87 -9.65 -10.53
C PRO A 125 -2.15 -9.73 -12.02
N VAL A 126 -3.12 -8.94 -12.51
CA VAL A 126 -3.44 -8.82 -13.94
C VAL A 126 -2.28 -8.18 -14.71
N ARG A 127 -1.76 -7.04 -14.21
CA ARG A 127 -0.61 -6.37 -14.84
C ARG A 127 0.66 -7.22 -14.85
N ALA A 128 0.82 -8.12 -13.88
CA ALA A 128 1.93 -9.06 -13.80
C ALA A 128 1.70 -10.33 -14.65
N GLY A 129 0.55 -10.48 -15.31
CA GLY A 129 0.22 -11.66 -16.12
C GLY A 129 -0.03 -12.93 -15.30
N LEU A 130 -0.30 -12.81 -13.99
CA LEU A 130 -0.55 -13.97 -13.12
C LEU A 130 -1.96 -14.53 -13.29
N VAL A 131 -2.92 -13.67 -13.64
CA VAL A 131 -4.32 -13.99 -13.87
C VAL A 131 -4.89 -13.07 -14.95
N THR A 132 -5.95 -13.51 -15.63
CA THR A 132 -6.65 -12.68 -16.62
C THR A 132 -7.56 -11.65 -15.96
N GLN A 133 -8.21 -11.99 -14.85
CA GLN A 133 -9.11 -11.10 -14.13
C GLN A 133 -8.71 -11.01 -12.65
N ALA A 134 -8.88 -9.82 -12.04
CA ALA A 134 -8.49 -9.58 -10.65
C ALA A 134 -9.19 -10.54 -9.66
N ARG A 135 -10.42 -10.95 -9.99
CA ARG A 135 -11.23 -11.90 -9.22
C ARG A 135 -10.63 -13.30 -9.11
N ASP A 136 -9.72 -13.65 -10.02
CA ASP A 136 -9.11 -14.99 -10.06
C ASP A 136 -7.87 -15.06 -9.16
N TYR A 137 -7.40 -13.92 -8.60
CA TYR A 137 -6.27 -13.89 -7.69
C TYR A 137 -6.72 -14.00 -6.23
N PRO A 138 -6.39 -15.09 -5.51
CA PRO A 138 -6.90 -15.32 -4.16
C PRO A 138 -6.23 -14.42 -3.11
N TRP A 139 -5.03 -13.91 -3.37
CA TRP A 139 -4.22 -13.18 -2.38
C TRP A 139 -4.35 -11.66 -2.52
N SER A 140 -5.57 -11.16 -2.66
CA SER A 140 -5.90 -9.73 -2.74
C SER A 140 -7.17 -9.38 -1.97
N SER A 141 -7.41 -8.09 -1.75
CA SER A 141 -8.67 -7.57 -1.21
C SER A 141 -9.83 -7.62 -2.20
N HIS A 142 -9.57 -7.80 -3.49
CA HIS A 142 -10.61 -7.79 -4.53
C HIS A 142 -11.80 -8.71 -4.20
N GLY A 143 -11.52 -9.95 -3.78
CA GLY A 143 -12.58 -10.91 -3.47
C GLY A 143 -13.49 -10.49 -2.31
N HIS A 144 -13.00 -9.64 -1.41
CA HIS A 144 -13.84 -9.03 -0.37
C HIS A 144 -14.83 -8.04 -0.97
N TYR A 145 -14.33 -7.11 -1.76
CA TYR A 145 -15.15 -6.04 -2.34
C TYR A 145 -16.02 -6.49 -3.51
N ALA A 146 -15.72 -7.63 -4.14
CA ALA A 146 -16.55 -8.24 -5.18
C ALA A 146 -17.57 -9.26 -4.63
N GLY A 147 -17.77 -9.34 -3.31
CA GLY A 147 -18.76 -10.22 -2.69
C GLY A 147 -18.41 -11.72 -2.74
N GLN A 148 -17.17 -12.07 -3.08
CA GLN A 148 -16.74 -13.48 -3.21
C GLN A 148 -16.39 -14.12 -1.85
N ARG A 149 -15.96 -13.30 -0.89
CA ARG A 149 -15.60 -13.73 0.47
C ARG A 149 -15.68 -12.58 1.46
N THR A 150 -15.74 -12.89 2.75
CA THR A 150 -15.51 -11.88 3.80
C THR A 150 -14.09 -12.01 4.31
N ASP A 151 -13.38 -10.89 4.45
CA ASP A 151 -12.01 -10.86 4.93
C ASP A 151 -11.94 -10.01 6.22
N LYS A 152 -11.56 -10.66 7.32
CA LYS A 152 -11.42 -10.05 8.65
C LYS A 152 -10.34 -8.96 8.71
N LEU A 153 -9.39 -8.97 7.77
CA LEU A 153 -8.34 -7.96 7.71
C LEU A 153 -8.86 -6.60 7.22
N ILE A 154 -9.94 -6.61 6.44
CA ILE A 154 -10.40 -5.43 5.72
C ILE A 154 -11.30 -4.58 6.61
N THR A 155 -10.95 -3.31 6.74
CA THR A 155 -11.81 -2.24 7.23
C THR A 155 -12.23 -1.38 6.04
N PRO A 156 -13.46 -1.50 5.52
CA PRO A 156 -13.90 -0.68 4.40
C PRO A 156 -13.88 0.81 4.76
N HIS A 157 -13.34 1.64 3.87
CA HIS A 157 -13.32 3.09 4.04
C HIS A 157 -14.69 3.72 3.74
N ALA A 158 -14.98 4.90 4.29
CA ALA A 158 -16.18 5.71 4.05
C ALA A 158 -16.62 5.73 2.57
N LEU A 159 -15.70 6.12 1.67
CA LEU A 159 -15.90 6.19 0.22
C LEU A 159 -16.33 4.86 -0.46
N VAL A 160 -16.08 3.70 0.15
CA VAL A 160 -16.59 2.42 -0.38
C VAL A 160 -18.11 2.34 -0.17
N TRP A 161 -18.61 2.88 0.93
CA TRP A 161 -20.05 2.89 1.23
C TRP A 161 -20.83 3.78 0.27
N GLU A 162 -20.17 4.79 -0.31
CA GLU A 162 -20.74 5.71 -1.31
C GLU A 162 -20.91 5.07 -2.69
N LEU A 163 -20.30 3.91 -2.95
CA LEU A 163 -20.44 3.19 -4.23
C LEU A 163 -21.86 2.66 -4.48
N GLY A 164 -22.70 2.57 -3.45
CA GLY A 164 -24.04 2.03 -3.58
C GLY A 164 -24.78 1.87 -2.25
N ASN A 165 -26.11 1.92 -2.35
CA ASN A 165 -27.01 1.89 -1.20
C ASN A 165 -27.26 0.47 -0.65
N THR A 166 -26.88 -0.57 -1.38
CA THR A 166 -26.98 -1.98 -0.94
C THR A 166 -25.63 -2.68 -1.06
N PRO A 167 -25.39 -3.78 -0.31
CA PRO A 167 -24.17 -4.58 -0.47
C PRO A 167 -23.93 -4.99 -1.93
N PHE A 168 -24.93 -5.54 -2.61
CA PHE A 168 -24.82 -5.95 -4.01
C PHE A 168 -24.52 -4.79 -4.97
N ALA A 169 -25.11 -3.61 -4.75
CA ALA A 169 -24.83 -2.44 -5.58
C ALA A 169 -23.37 -1.98 -5.42
N ARG A 170 -22.84 -2.00 -4.18
CA ARG A 170 -21.43 -1.67 -3.91
C ARG A 170 -20.48 -2.68 -4.52
N GLU A 171 -20.79 -3.97 -4.38
CA GLU A 171 -19.98 -5.05 -4.95
C GLU A 171 -19.91 -4.95 -6.48
N ALA A 172 -21.06 -4.74 -7.13
CA ALA A 172 -21.14 -4.54 -8.56
C ALA A 172 -20.39 -3.28 -9.02
N ALA A 173 -20.56 -2.16 -8.32
CA ALA A 173 -19.87 -0.90 -8.63
C ALA A 173 -18.35 -1.02 -8.46
N TYR A 174 -17.88 -1.71 -7.41
CA TYR A 174 -16.46 -1.95 -7.19
C TYR A 174 -15.87 -2.88 -8.26
N ALA A 175 -16.55 -3.99 -8.57
CA ALA A 175 -16.12 -4.89 -9.63
C ALA A 175 -16.04 -4.17 -10.99
N ALA A 176 -17.01 -3.31 -11.30
CA ALA A 176 -17.01 -2.49 -12.51
C ALA A 176 -15.86 -1.47 -12.54
N LEU A 177 -15.56 -0.83 -11.41
CA LEU A 177 -14.41 0.08 -11.26
C LEU A 177 -13.09 -0.65 -11.58
N VAL A 178 -12.89 -1.84 -11.01
CA VAL A 178 -11.68 -2.65 -11.25
C VAL A 178 -11.61 -3.12 -12.70
N GLN A 179 -12.72 -3.58 -13.26
CA GLN A 179 -12.79 -4.06 -14.64
C GLN A 179 -12.54 -2.96 -15.67
N THR A 180 -13.07 -1.75 -15.43
CA THR A 180 -12.82 -0.56 -16.27
C THR A 180 -11.33 -0.20 -16.28
N GLY A 181 -10.62 -0.54 -15.19
CA GLY A 181 -9.23 -0.20 -15.01
C GLY A 181 -9.03 1.24 -14.57
N ILE A 182 -7.76 1.64 -14.51
CA ILE A 182 -7.34 2.98 -14.12
C ILE A 182 -6.68 3.67 -15.31
N LYS A 183 -6.82 5.00 -15.38
CA LYS A 183 -6.18 5.76 -16.47
C LYS A 183 -4.66 5.63 -16.40
N PRO A 184 -3.93 5.57 -17.53
CA PRO A 184 -2.47 5.47 -17.53
C PRO A 184 -1.76 6.54 -16.69
N VAL A 185 -2.27 7.78 -16.70
CA VAL A 185 -1.76 8.89 -15.87
C VAL A 185 -1.89 8.60 -14.38
N GLN A 186 -3.03 8.04 -13.94
CA GLN A 186 -3.24 7.68 -12.54
C GLN A 186 -2.34 6.50 -12.13
N GLN A 187 -2.19 5.51 -13.01
CA GLN A 187 -1.30 4.38 -12.78
C GLN A 187 0.16 4.84 -12.62
N ALA A 188 0.64 5.71 -13.50
CA ALA A 188 1.98 6.28 -13.42
C ALA A 188 2.17 7.04 -12.11
N ALA A 189 1.22 7.92 -11.75
CA ALA A 189 1.25 8.67 -10.51
C ALA A 189 1.29 7.78 -9.25
N LEU A 190 0.49 6.70 -9.20
CA LEU A 190 0.50 5.73 -8.10
C LEU A 190 1.81 4.93 -8.06
N THR A 191 2.35 4.54 -9.21
CA THR A 191 3.61 3.80 -9.29
C THR A 191 4.79 4.66 -8.82
N ASP A 192 4.92 5.87 -9.36
CA ASP A 192 6.03 6.77 -9.07
C ASP A 192 6.01 7.25 -7.63
N SER A 193 4.82 7.62 -7.14
CA SER A 193 4.67 8.07 -5.76
C SER A 193 5.01 6.95 -4.79
N ALA A 194 4.48 5.73 -4.97
CA ALA A 194 4.78 4.59 -4.11
C ALA A 194 6.26 4.17 -4.12
N LEU A 195 6.96 4.33 -5.25
CA LEU A 195 8.39 4.05 -5.35
C LEU A 195 9.26 5.12 -4.69
N SER A 196 8.80 6.37 -4.66
CA SER A 196 9.57 7.51 -4.16
C SER A 196 9.22 7.89 -2.71
N GLY A 197 8.04 7.50 -2.20
CA GLY A 197 7.56 7.77 -0.85
C GLY A 197 7.17 9.24 -0.61
N TRP A 198 6.82 9.97 -1.66
CA TRP A 198 6.28 11.33 -1.59
C TRP A 198 4.76 11.31 -1.60
N ALA A 199 4.13 12.34 -1.04
CA ALA A 199 2.68 12.45 -1.01
C ALA A 199 2.12 12.55 -2.44
N LEU A 200 0.94 11.95 -2.66
CA LEU A 200 0.21 12.00 -3.92
C LEU A 200 -1.11 12.74 -3.71
N GLY A 201 -1.27 13.87 -4.39
CA GLY A 201 -2.46 14.69 -4.30
C GLY A 201 -2.33 15.95 -5.16
N GLU A 202 -3.37 16.74 -5.19
CA GLU A 202 -3.39 18.03 -5.86
C GLU A 202 -2.47 19.04 -5.14
N PRO A 203 -1.97 20.09 -5.84
CA PRO A 203 -1.02 21.03 -5.28
C PRO A 203 -1.46 21.64 -3.94
N ASP A 204 -2.74 22.03 -3.83
CA ASP A 204 -3.29 22.64 -2.62
C ASP A 204 -3.33 21.64 -1.46
N PHE A 205 -3.73 20.39 -1.74
CA PHE A 205 -3.68 19.31 -0.76
C PHE A 205 -2.25 19.08 -0.25
N VAL A 206 -1.27 19.05 -1.14
CA VAL A 206 0.13 18.84 -0.78
C VAL A 206 0.67 20.02 0.04
N ALA A 207 0.30 21.25 -0.32
CA ALA A 207 0.65 22.45 0.43
C ALA A 207 0.06 22.45 1.84
N ASP A 208 -1.20 22.05 1.99
CA ASP A 208 -1.86 21.92 3.29
C ASP A 208 -1.29 20.78 4.12
N LEU A 209 -0.94 19.66 3.49
CA LEU A 209 -0.29 18.53 4.16
C LEU A 209 1.06 18.94 4.74
N GLN A 210 1.84 19.76 4.02
CA GLN A 210 3.14 20.24 4.49
C GLN A 210 3.03 21.04 5.80
N LYS A 211 1.91 21.74 6.05
CA LYS A 211 1.66 22.48 7.30
C LYS A 211 1.45 21.56 8.50
N ARG A 212 1.09 20.30 8.27
CA ARG A 212 0.75 19.31 9.31
C ARG A 212 1.93 18.45 9.75
N THR A 213 3.09 18.59 9.11
CA THR A 213 4.25 17.77 9.42
C THR A 213 5.57 18.49 9.12
N PRO A 214 6.58 18.38 10.00
CA PRO A 214 7.92 18.90 9.71
C PRO A 214 8.63 18.07 8.62
N ARG A 215 8.13 16.86 8.32
CA ARG A 215 8.65 16.03 7.24
C ARG A 215 8.23 16.63 5.90
N ARG A 216 9.21 16.89 5.04
CA ARG A 216 8.94 17.34 3.66
C ARG A 216 7.99 16.38 2.93
N VAL A 217 7.02 16.87 2.19
CA VAL A 217 6.02 16.00 1.50
C VAL A 217 6.27 15.83 0.00
N THR A 218 7.15 16.64 -0.59
CA THR A 218 7.55 16.57 -2.01
C THR A 218 9.06 16.37 -2.21
N LYS A 219 9.43 15.89 -3.40
CA LYS A 219 10.83 15.80 -3.84
C LYS A 219 11.35 17.19 -4.19
N ASN A 220 12.59 17.52 -3.79
CA ASN A 220 13.26 18.69 -4.37
C ASN A 220 13.61 18.42 -5.83
N VAL A 221 13.46 19.41 -6.70
CA VAL A 221 14.11 19.42 -8.01
C VAL A 221 15.61 19.60 -7.75
N ALA A 222 16.43 18.64 -8.16
CA ALA A 222 17.87 18.77 -8.02
C ALA A 222 18.37 19.81 -9.03
N GLY A 223 18.80 20.99 -8.55
CA GLY A 223 19.48 22.00 -9.34
C GLY A 223 20.96 22.09 -8.95
N ARG A 224 21.86 22.03 -9.92
CA ARG A 224 23.27 22.45 -9.74
C ARG A 224 23.25 23.97 -9.52
N PRO A 225 23.89 24.53 -8.48
CA PRO A 225 24.01 25.97 -8.33
C PRO A 225 24.66 26.54 -9.59
N VAL A 226 24.03 27.51 -10.24
CA VAL A 226 24.67 28.25 -11.33
C VAL A 226 25.83 29.01 -10.69
N SER A 227 27.06 28.70 -11.11
CA SER A 227 28.24 29.45 -10.71
C SER A 227 28.02 30.91 -11.09
N ALA A 228 27.86 31.78 -10.10
CA ALA A 228 27.94 33.21 -10.32
C ALA A 228 29.39 33.49 -10.77
N HIS A 229 29.57 33.86 -12.04
CA HIS A 229 30.79 34.51 -12.48
C HIS A 229 30.91 35.82 -11.70
N LYS A 230 31.93 35.92 -10.84
CA LYS A 230 32.36 37.20 -10.31
C LYS A 230 33.06 37.93 -11.46
N SER A 231 32.38 38.93 -12.01
CA SER A 231 32.97 40.02 -12.80
C SER A 231 33.82 40.92 -11.90
#